data_AF-A0A0A5FWN7-F1
#
_entry.id   AF-A0A0A5FWN7-F1
#
_cell.length_a   1.000
_cell.length_b   1.000
_cell.length_c   1.000
_cell.angle_alpha   90.00
_cell.angle_beta   90.00
_cell.angle_gamma   90.00
#
_symmetry.space_group_name_H-M   'P 1'
#
loop_
_entity.id
_entity.type
_entity.pdbx_description
1 polymer ?
#
loop_
_entity_poly.entity_id
_entity_poly.type
_entity_poly.pdbx_seq_one_letter_code
_entity_poly.pdbx_strand_id
1 'polypeptide(L)' 'MAENTQSKILSIEEQIKKLKEKQKREIAKLERNTGKRFLDKFNLQNESLDTIYEFIDTLIENQNNNTNTPSGDKIDESN' A
#
# COMPACT_ATOMS: atom_id res chain seq x y z
N MET A 1 5.66 -30.20 -35.59
CA MET A 1 5.23 -30.09 -34.18
C MET A 1 5.85 -28.90 -33.44
N ALA A 2 7.08 -28.46 -33.76
CA ALA A 2 7.77 -27.35 -33.09
C ALA A 2 7.10 -25.96 -33.27
N GLU A 3 6.53 -25.66 -34.44
CA GLU A 3 5.89 -24.36 -34.73
C GLU A 3 4.66 -24.06 -33.85
N ASN A 4 3.94 -25.10 -33.42
CA ASN A 4 2.76 -24.98 -32.56
C ASN A 4 3.16 -24.61 -31.12
N THR A 5 4.29 -25.14 -30.65
CA THR A 5 4.85 -24.80 -29.33
C THR A 5 5.36 -23.36 -29.30
N GLN A 6 6.04 -22.91 -30.36
CA GLN A 6 6.56 -21.54 -30.45
C GLN A 6 5.43 -20.50 -30.50
N SER A 7 4.36 -20.77 -31.25
CA SER A 7 3.16 -19.91 -31.28
C SER A 7 2.45 -19.83 -29.92
N LYS A 8 2.39 -20.93 -29.17
CA LYS A 8 1.84 -20.95 -27.80
C LYS A 8 2.69 -20.16 -26.82
N ILE A 9 4.02 -20.26 -26.91
CA ILE A 9 4.95 -19.49 -26.07
C ILE A 9 4.76 -17.98 -26.32
N LEU A 10 4.72 -17.54 -27.58
CA LEU A 10 4.47 -16.14 -27.92
C LEU A 10 3.13 -15.62 -27.37
N SER A 11 2.07 -16.44 -27.45
CA SER A 11 0.76 -16.11 -26.86
C SER A 11 0.82 -15.97 -25.34
N ILE A 12 1.57 -16.84 -24.66
CA ILE A 12 1.76 -16.77 -23.21
C ILE A 12 2.55 -15.51 -22.83
N GLU A 13 3.61 -15.19 -23.55
CA GLU A 13 4.40 -13.97 -23.32
C GLU A 13 3.54 -12.70 -23.48
N GLU A 14 2.66 -12.66 -24.48
CA GLU A 14 1.74 -11.55 -24.67
C GLU A 14 0.72 -11.43 -23.54
N GLN A 15 0.19 -12.56 -23.04
CA GLN A 15 -0.71 -12.59 -21.89
C GLN A 15 0.00 -12.11 -20.62
N ILE A 16 1.24 -12.55 -20.37
CA ILE A 16 2.05 -12.09 -19.25
C ILE A 16 2.27 -10.58 -19.33
N LYS A 17 2.58 -10.05 -20.53
CA LYS A 17 2.75 -8.62 -20.73
C LYS A 17 1.47 -7.85 -20.39
N LYS A 18 0.31 -8.28 -20.89
CA LYS A 18 -0.99 -7.66 -20.60
C LYS A 18 -1.32 -7.68 -19.10
N LEU A 19 -1.02 -8.78 -18.41
CA LEU A 19 -1.21 -8.89 -16.96
C LEU A 19 -0.31 -7.93 -16.17
N LYS A 20 0.97 -7.84 -16.54
CA LYS A 20 1.91 -6.88 -15.92
C LYS A 20 1.47 -5.43 -16.14
N GLU A 21 1.00 -5.09 -17.34
CA GLU A 21 0.47 -3.76 -17.63
C GLU A 21 -0.82 -3.46 -16.86
N LYS A 22 -1.70 -4.46 -16.70
CA LYS A 22 -2.89 -4.33 -15.84
C LYS A 22 -2.51 -4.08 -14.39
N GLN A 23 -1.57 -4.85 -13.84
CA GLN A 23 -1.09 -4.68 -12.47
C GLN A 23 -0.53 -3.27 -12.24
N LYS A 24 0.34 -2.78 -13.14
CA LYS A 24 0.89 -1.42 -13.05
C LYS A 24 -0.20 -0.35 -13.03
N ARG A 25 -1.24 -0.50 -13.86
CA ARG A 25 -2.37 0.44 -13.90
C ARG A 25 -3.18 0.44 -12.62
N GLU A 26 -3.44 -0.74 -12.05
CA GLU A 26 -4.19 -0.84 -10.80
C GLU A 26 -3.40 -0.29 -9.61
N ILE A 27 -2.09 -0.52 -9.54
CA ILE A 27 -1.22 0.09 -8.53
C ILE A 27 -1.25 1.62 -8.65
N ALA A 28 -1.07 2.17 -9.84
CA ALA A 28 -1.09 3.62 -10.04
C ALA A 28 -2.45 4.25 -9.67
N LYS A 29 -3.57 3.56 -9.96
CA LYS A 29 -4.91 4.00 -9.53
C LYS A 29 -5.03 3.98 -8.01
N LEU A 30 -4.55 2.93 -7.36
CA LEU A 30 -4.57 2.80 -5.91
C LEU A 30 -3.76 3.91 -5.25
N GLU A 31 -2.51 4.12 -5.68
CA GLU A 31 -1.63 5.19 -5.19
C GLU A 31 -2.28 6.57 -5.36
N ARG A 32 -2.84 6.85 -6.53
CA ARG A 32 -3.50 8.13 -6.81
C ARG A 32 -4.74 8.34 -5.94
N ASN A 33 -5.61 7.34 -5.82
CA ASN A 33 -6.86 7.46 -5.07
C ASN A 33 -6.59 7.55 -3.55
N THR A 34 -5.68 6.71 -3.05
CA THR A 34 -5.28 6.70 -1.64
C THR A 34 -4.54 7.98 -1.28
N GLY A 35 -3.58 8.41 -2.11
CA GLY A 35 -2.85 9.66 -1.92
C GLY A 35 -3.78 10.86 -1.89
N LYS A 36 -4.73 10.96 -2.83
CA LYS A 36 -5.74 12.02 -2.81
C LYS A 36 -6.55 12.02 -1.51
N ARG A 37 -7.07 10.86 -1.11
CA ARG A 37 -7.86 10.74 0.13
C ARG A 37 -7.03 11.10 1.37
N PHE A 38 -5.75 10.74 1.39
CA PHE A 38 -4.82 11.07 2.47
C PHE A 38 -4.59 12.58 2.56
N LEU A 39 -4.22 13.22 1.45
CA LEU A 39 -4.02 14.68 1.39
C LEU A 39 -5.27 15.45 1.79
N ASP A 40 -6.45 15.00 1.33
CA ASP A 40 -7.74 15.62 1.67
C ASP A 40 -8.07 15.47 3.16
N LYS A 41 -7.84 14.28 3.74
CA LYS A 41 -8.19 13.97 5.13
C LYS A 41 -7.31 14.73 6.14
N PHE A 42 -6.04 14.90 5.81
CA PHE A 42 -5.06 15.57 6.66
C PHE A 42 -4.82 17.03 6.26
N ASN A 43 -5.56 17.55 5.28
CA ASN A 43 -5.45 18.92 4.77
C ASN A 43 -4.03 19.31 4.32
N LEU A 44 -3.31 18.37 3.69
CA LEU A 44 -1.91 18.52 3.32
C LEU A 44 -1.72 19.04 1.88
N GLN A 45 -2.79 19.48 1.22
CA GLN A 45 -2.78 19.85 -0.21
C GLN A 45 -1.85 21.04 -0.53
N ASN A 46 -1.59 21.90 0.45
CA ASN A 46 -0.76 23.10 0.32
C ASN A 46 0.60 22.95 1.02
N GLU A 47 0.86 21.79 1.61
CA GLU A 47 2.10 21.52 2.33
C GLU A 47 3.21 21.11 1.36
N SER A 48 4.45 21.34 1.78
CA SER A 48 5.61 20.87 1.02
C SER A 48 5.70 19.34 1.05
N LEU A 49 6.35 18.76 0.04
CA LEU A 49 6.58 17.31 0.02
C LEU A 49 7.37 16.84 1.24
N ASP A 50 8.35 17.63 1.69
CA ASP A 50 9.18 17.30 2.85
C ASP A 50 8.33 17.20 4.11
N THR A 51 7.42 18.16 4.34
CA THR A 51 6.47 18.14 5.46
C THR A 51 5.52 16.95 5.39
N ILE A 52 5.07 16.58 4.19
CA ILE A 52 4.20 15.41 3.99
C ILE A 52 4.96 14.13 4.30
N TYR A 53 6.24 14.02 3.94
CA TYR A 53 7.08 12.87 4.27
C TYR A 53 7.35 12.76 5.77
N GLU A 54 7.74 13.86 6.41
CA GLU A 54 7.90 13.91 7.87
C GLU A 54 6.61 13.51 8.61
N PHE A 55 5.45 13.94 8.10
CA PHE A 55 4.15 13.55 8.64
C PHE A 55 3.90 12.05 8.52
N ILE A 56 4.21 11.45 7.36
CA ILE A 56 4.09 10.01 7.13
C ILE A 56 5.02 9.23 8.06
N ASP A 57 6.27 9.64 8.19
CA ASP A 57 7.26 9.00 9.06
C ASP A 57 6.83 9.04 10.53
N THR A 58 6.34 10.20 10.99
CA THR A 58 5.77 10.36 12.34
C THR A 58 4.57 9.42 12.57
N LEU A 59 3.72 9.22 11.56
CA LEU A 59 2.57 8.32 11.64
C LEU A 59 3.01 6.86 11.79
N ILE A 60 4.06 6.45 11.08
CA ILE A 60 4.65 5.11 11.15
C ILE A 60 5.25 4.87 12.53
N GLU A 61 6.02 5.82 13.06
CA GLU A 61 6.60 5.74 14.41
C GLU A 61 5.52 5.58 15.48
N ASN A 62 4.47 6.40 15.42
CA ASN A 62 3.36 6.33 16.37
C ASN A 62 2.60 4.99 16.30
N GLN A 63 2.44 4.41 15.11
CA GLN A 63 1.79 3.10 14.95
C GLN A 63 2.65 1.98 15.56
N ASN A 64 3.97 2.03 15.38
CA ASN A 64 4.90 1.02 15.90
C ASN A 64 5.08 1.13 17.43
N ASN A 65 4.96 2.33 17.98
CA ASN A 65 5.07 2.55 19.43
C ASN A 65 3.81 2.13 20.21
N ASN A 66 2.65 2.02 19.53
CA ASN A 66 1.37 1.69 20.17
C ASN A 66 1.14 0.17 20.37
N THR A 67 2.05 -0.71 19.90
CA THR A 67 1.96 -2.16 20.16
C THR A 67 2.59 -2.58 21.50
N ASN A 68 3.13 -1.64 22.28
CA ASN A 68 3.80 -1.89 23.57
C ASN A 68 2.98 -1.44 24.79
N THR A 69 1.64 -1.44 24.72
CA THR A 69 0.82 -1.38 25.95
C THR A 69 0.70 -2.80 26.52
N PRO A 70 1.32 -3.14 27.66
CA PRO A 70 1.03 -4.38 28.35
C PRO A 70 -0.41 -4.30 28.84
N SER A 71 -1.28 -5.17 28.32
CA SER A 71 -2.60 -5.45 28.87
C SER A 71 -2.42 -6.09 30.26
N GLY A 72 -2.14 -5.26 31.26
CA GLY A 72 -2.14 -5.61 32.66
C GLY A 72 -3.50 -5.27 33.26
N ASP A 73 -4.52 -6.06 32.93
CA ASP A 73 -5.76 -6.05 33.69
C ASP A 73 -5.45 -6.59 35.08
N LYS A 74 -5.33 -5.67 36.04
CA LYS A 74 -5.45 -5.98 37.46
C LYS A 74 -6.86 -6.50 37.68
N ILE A 75 -6.99 -7.82 37.81
CA ILE A 75 -8.20 -8.43 38.33
C ILE A 75 -8.22 -8.07 39.82
N ASP A 76 -9.09 -7.13 40.16
CA ASP A 76 -9.42 -6.73 41.52
C ASP A 76 -10.20 -7.88 42.17
N GLU A 77 -9.54 -8.67 43.03
CA GLU A 77 -10.23 -9.62 43.91
C GLU A 77 -10.99 -8.82 44.97
N SER A 78 -12.29 -8.64 44.74
CA SER A 78 -13.24 -8.25 45.78
C SER A 78 -14.54 -9.02 45.59
N ASN A 79 -14.64 -10.17 46.25
CA ASN A 79 -15.78 -10.58 47.08
C ASN A 79 -15.49 -11.90 47.81
#